data_AF-A0A3M1QAF9-F1
#
_entry.id   AF-A0A3M1QAF9-F1
#
_cell.length_a   1.000
_cell.length_b   1.000
_cell.length_c   1.000
_cell.angle_alpha   90.00
_cell.angle_beta   90.00
_cell.angle_gamma   90.00
#
_symmetry.space_group_name_H-M   'P 1'
#
loop_
_entity.id
_entity.type
_entity.pdbx_description
1 polymer ?
#
loop_
_entity_poly.entity_id
_entity_poly.type
_entity_poly.pdbx_seq_one_letter_code
_entity_poly.pdbx_strand_id
1 'polypeptide(L)'
;MVVYVTHNYSEAHIVAGRLQSEGIPAMVNQALGANAFGLTIGSIGEVKVLVHPENYEIALHILFPEEHDTLTDNTDRIIFDPRDLPDERDLDDDFLDE
;
A
#
# COMPACT_ATOMS: atom_id res chain seq x y z
N MET A 1 -16.16 15.47 -1.01
CA MET A 1 -14.97 15.77 -0.18
C MET A 1 -13.78 15.00 -0.74
N VAL A 2 -12.55 15.55 -0.65
CA VAL A 2 -11.33 14.90 -1.18
C VAL A 2 -10.81 13.91 -0.14
N VAL A 3 -10.66 12.64 -0.51
CA VAL A 3 -10.17 11.57 0.39
C VAL A 3 -8.74 11.15 0.08
N TYR A 4 -8.29 11.36 -1.16
CA TYR A 4 -6.96 10.97 -1.61
C TYR A 4 -6.48 11.90 -2.73
N VAL A 5 -5.17 12.19 -2.75
CA VAL A 5 -4.52 13.02 -3.76
C VAL A 5 -3.25 12.31 -4.20
N THR A 6 -3.09 12.16 -5.52
CA THR A 6 -1.87 11.61 -6.14
C THR A 6 -1.56 12.38 -7.42
N HIS A 7 -0.38 12.14 -8.01
CA HIS A 7 -0.03 12.61 -9.35
C HIS A 7 -0.15 11.48 -10.40
N ASN A 8 -0.51 10.26 -9.97
CA ASN A 8 -0.65 9.10 -10.83
C ASN A 8 -2.13 8.80 -11.09
N TYR A 9 -2.54 8.93 -12.35
CA TYR A 9 -3.92 8.68 -12.76
C TYR A 9 -4.38 7.23 -12.51
N SER A 10 -3.50 6.25 -12.74
CA SER A 10 -3.83 4.84 -12.52
C SER A 10 -4.02 4.53 -11.04
N GLU A 11 -3.17 5.09 -10.19
CA GLU A 11 -3.29 4.95 -8.73
C GLU A 11 -4.60 5.54 -8.21
N ALA A 12 -5.02 6.71 -8.70
CA ALA A 12 -6.29 7.31 -8.33
C ALA A 12 -7.48 6.40 -8.69
N HIS A 13 -7.43 5.71 -9.84
CA HIS A 13 -8.46 4.75 -10.24
C HIS A 13 -8.45 3.47 -9.41
N ILE A 14 -7.26 2.99 -8.98
CA ILE A 14 -7.16 1.86 -8.05
C ILE A 14 -7.84 2.20 -6.72
N VAL A 15 -7.55 3.38 -6.17
CA VAL A 15 -8.17 3.88 -4.93
C VAL A 15 -9.68 4.05 -5.10
N ALA A 16 -10.13 4.67 -6.19
CA ALA A 16 -11.55 4.84 -6.46
C ALA A 16 -12.27 3.48 -6.64
N GLY A 17 -11.64 2.53 -7.33
CA GLY A 17 -12.17 1.18 -7.50
C GLY A 17 -12.32 0.43 -6.18
N ARG A 18 -11.34 0.55 -5.28
CA ARG A 18 -11.42 -0.04 -3.93
C ARG A 18 -12.56 0.55 -3.10
N LEU A 19 -12.80 1.87 -3.18
CA LEU A 19 -13.95 2.48 -2.52
C LEU A 19 -15.28 2.01 -3.14
N GLN A 20 -15.34 1.92 -4.47
CA GLN A 20 -16.54 1.45 -5.17
C GLN A 20 -16.87 -0.01 -4.87
N SER A 21 -15.87 -0.89 -4.69
CA SER A 21 -16.11 -2.29 -4.28
C SER A 21 -16.73 -2.41 -2.89
N GLU A 22 -16.47 -1.42 -2.02
CA GLU A 22 -17.06 -1.30 -0.68
C GLU A 22 -18.43 -0.58 -0.69
N GLY A 23 -18.98 -0.32 -1.89
CA GLY A 23 -20.27 0.35 -2.06
C GLY A 23 -20.22 1.87 -1.90
N ILE A 24 -19.03 2.48 -1.85
CA ILE A 24 -18.87 3.93 -1.73
C ILE A 24 -18.64 4.54 -3.12
N PRO A 25 -19.58 5.37 -3.61
CA PRO A 25 -19.39 6.07 -4.87
C PRO A 25 -18.20 7.03 -4.79
N ALA A 26 -17.19 6.80 -5.63
CA ALA A 26 -15.99 7.62 -5.73
C ALA A 26 -15.79 8.13 -7.16
N MET A 27 -15.29 9.36 -7.30
CA MET A 27 -15.01 10.02 -8.57
C MET A 27 -13.54 10.49 -8.62
N VAL A 28 -12.87 10.23 -9.73
CA VAL A 28 -11.52 10.72 -10.00
C VAL A 28 -11.62 12.07 -10.75
N ASN A 29 -10.94 13.09 -10.26
CA ASN A 29 -10.88 14.42 -10.86
C ASN A 29 -9.43 14.83 -11.12
N GLN A 30 -9.09 15.08 -12.39
CA GLN A 30 -7.79 15.58 -12.84
C GLN A 30 -8.01 16.81 -13.74
N ALA A 31 -7.09 17.77 -13.70
CA ALA A 31 -7.12 18.90 -14.61
C ALA A 31 -7.04 18.46 -16.09
N LEU A 32 -7.94 18.99 -16.93
CA LEU A 32 -8.00 18.66 -18.36
C LEU A 32 -6.69 19.02 -19.05
N GLY A 33 -6.18 18.09 -19.87
CA GLY A 33 -4.95 18.28 -20.62
C GLY A 33 -3.65 18.08 -19.82
N ALA A 34 -3.68 17.99 -18.49
CA ALA A 34 -2.48 17.76 -17.69
C ALA A 34 -1.73 16.48 -18.11
N ASN A 35 -2.49 15.40 -18.34
CA ASN A 35 -1.95 14.13 -18.84
C ASN A 35 -1.43 14.25 -20.28
N ALA A 36 -2.18 14.92 -21.16
CA ALA A 36 -1.83 15.08 -22.58
C ALA A 36 -0.59 15.97 -22.81
N PHE A 37 -0.36 16.96 -21.95
CA PHE A 37 0.78 17.88 -22.03
C PHE A 37 1.96 17.47 -21.14
N GLY A 38 1.89 16.30 -20.49
CA GLY A 38 2.96 15.82 -19.60
C GLY A 38 3.15 16.69 -18.34
N LEU A 39 2.16 17.47 -17.96
CA LEU A 39 2.18 18.32 -16.77
C LEU A 39 1.79 17.48 -15.55
N THR A 40 2.73 16.68 -15.07
CA THR A 40 2.53 15.74 -13.94
C THR A 40 3.02 16.29 -12.60
N ILE A 41 3.59 17.50 -12.58
CA ILE A 41 4.23 18.09 -11.40
C ILE A 41 3.45 19.34 -10.94
N GLY A 42 3.22 19.42 -9.63
CA GLY A 42 2.52 20.55 -9.00
C GLY A 42 1.00 20.45 -9.10
N SER A 43 0.30 21.53 -8.71
CA SER A 43 -1.16 21.54 -8.54
C SER A 43 -1.97 21.23 -9.82
N ILE A 44 -1.35 21.32 -11.00
CA ILE A 44 -1.97 20.99 -12.29
C ILE A 44 -1.90 19.48 -12.56
N GLY A 45 -0.88 18.79 -12.06
CA GLY A 45 -0.70 17.34 -12.20
C GLY A 45 -1.47 16.53 -11.15
N GLU A 46 -2.06 17.19 -10.16
CA GLU A 46 -2.84 16.52 -9.11
C GLU A 46 -4.08 15.83 -9.67
N VAL A 47 -4.27 14.60 -9.21
CA VAL A 47 -5.44 13.76 -9.40
C VAL A 47 -6.06 13.54 -8.03
N LYS A 48 -7.33 13.95 -7.89
CA LYS A 48 -8.07 13.92 -6.62
C LYS A 48 -9.15 12.87 -6.68
N VAL A 49 -9.24 12.05 -5.64
CA VAL A 49 -10.35 11.12 -5.45
C VAL A 49 -11.38 11.78 -4.53
N LEU A 50 -12.61 11.85 -5.00
CA LEU A 50 -13.73 12.55 -4.39
C LEU A 50 -14.83 11.57 -4.00
N VAL A 51 -15.42 11.77 -2.83
CA VAL A 51 -16.61 11.02 -2.36
C VAL A 51 -17.72 11.96 -1.90
N HIS A 52 -18.93 11.44 -1.75
CA HIS A 52 -20.02 12.18 -1.09
C HIS A 52 -19.63 12.53 0.35
N PRO A 53 -19.94 13.75 0.86
CA PRO A 53 -19.56 14.14 2.22
C PRO A 53 -20.00 13.16 3.30
N GLU A 54 -21.18 12.55 3.15
CA GLU A 54 -21.71 11.56 4.11
C GLU A 54 -20.84 10.30 4.22
N ASN A 55 -20.08 9.98 3.18
CA ASN A 55 -19.22 8.79 3.13
C ASN A 55 -17.76 9.10 3.44
N TYR A 56 -17.43 10.35 3.80
CA TYR A 56 -16.04 10.79 3.96
C TYR A 56 -15.29 10.00 5.04
N GLU A 57 -15.88 9.92 6.23
CA GLU A 57 -15.28 9.23 7.38
C GLU A 57 -15.10 7.73 7.10
N ILE A 58 -16.12 7.10 6.50
CA ILE A 58 -16.08 5.67 6.15
C ILE A 58 -15.00 5.42 5.10
N ALA A 59 -14.91 6.27 4.07
CA ALA A 59 -13.89 6.16 3.04
C ALA A 59 -12.46 6.30 3.60
N LEU A 60 -12.25 7.22 4.55
CA LEU A 60 -10.97 7.36 5.23
C LEU A 60 -10.60 6.09 6.00
N HIS A 61 -11.54 5.53 6.76
CA HIS A 61 -11.29 4.33 7.55
C HIS A 61 -10.94 3.11 6.67
N ILE A 62 -11.54 2.99 5.48
CA ILE A 62 -11.23 1.92 4.53
C ILE A 62 -9.84 2.08 3.90
N LEU A 63 -9.47 3.32 3.57
CA LEU A 63 -8.19 3.61 2.93
C LEU A 63 -7.02 3.57 3.91
N PHE A 64 -7.24 4.05 5.13
CA PHE A 64 -6.25 4.22 6.18
C PHE A 64 -6.77 3.62 7.49
N PRO A 65 -6.89 2.28 7.59
CA PRO A 65 -7.25 1.63 8.84
C PRO A 65 -6.20 1.93 9.91
N GLU A 66 -6.64 2.29 11.12
CA GLU A 66 -5.73 2.64 12.22
C GLU A 66 -4.91 1.45 12.74
N GLU A 67 -5.38 0.23 12.50
CA GLU A 67 -4.61 -0.98 12.76
C GLU A 67 -3.50 -1.11 11.70
N HIS A 68 -2.32 -0.60 12.05
CA HIS A 68 -1.10 -1.20 11.52
C HIS A 68 -1.14 -2.66 11.97
N ASP A 69 -1.39 -3.57 11.04
CA ASP A 69 -1.03 -4.98 11.17
C ASP A 69 0.51 -5.04 11.23
N THR A 70 1.08 -4.57 12.34
CA THR A 70 2.51 -4.68 12.59
C THR A 70 2.76 -6.16 12.78
N LEU A 71 3.36 -6.78 11.77
CA LEU A 71 4.02 -8.05 11.97
C LEU A 71 4.97 -7.86 13.15
N THR A 72 4.81 -8.67 14.18
CA THR A 72 5.78 -8.72 15.26
C THR A 72 7.14 -9.01 14.62
N ASP A 73 8.16 -8.21 14.92
CA ASP A 73 9.53 -8.43 14.45
C ASP A 73 10.14 -9.61 15.22
N ASN A 74 9.58 -10.79 14.99
CA ASN A 74 10.00 -12.03 15.59
C ASN A 74 9.90 -13.20 14.60
N THR A 75 10.57 -14.27 14.97
CA THR A 75 10.74 -15.46 14.13
C THR A 75 9.78 -16.58 14.53
N ASP A 76 8.81 -16.31 15.41
CA ASP A 76 7.94 -17.34 16.02
C ASP A 76 7.09 -18.12 15.00
N ARG A 77 6.85 -17.54 13.81
CA ARG A 77 6.07 -18.16 12.73
C ARG A 77 6.92 -18.77 11.62
N ILE A 78 8.25 -18.70 11.70
CA ILE A 78 9.12 -19.33 10.69
C ILE A 78 9.17 -20.83 10.96
N ILE A 79 8.62 -21.61 10.04
CA ILE A 79 8.74 -23.07 10.02
C ILE A 79 9.99 -23.40 9.21
N PHE A 80 11.05 -23.84 9.88
CA PHE A 80 12.23 -24.37 9.21
C PHE A 80 11.95 -25.79 8.72
N ASP A 81 12.26 -26.05 7.44
CA ASP A 81 12.27 -27.42 6.94
C ASP A 81 13.50 -28.14 7.53
N PRO A 82 13.34 -29.29 8.21
CA PRO A 82 14.47 -30.02 8.78
C PRO A 82 15.48 -30.50 7.71
N ARG A 83 15.15 -30.44 6.42
CA ARG A 83 16.06 -30.73 5.30
C ARG A 83 17.00 -29.57 4.95
N ASP A 84 16.66 -28.35 5.37
CA ASP A 84 17.47 -27.14 5.13
C ASP A 84 18.48 -26.90 6.26
N LEU A 85 18.44 -27.70 7.33
CA LEU A 85 19.44 -27.68 8.38
C LEU A 85 20.70 -28.39 7.90
N PRO A 86 21.90 -27.81 8.09
CA PRO A 86 23.15 -28.51 7.82
C PRO A 86 23.20 -29.78 8.65
N ASP A 87 23.71 -30.86 8.06
CA ASP A 87 23.95 -32.11 8.77
C ASP A 87 24.95 -31.81 9.90
N GLU A 88 24.72 -32.26 11.13
CA GLU A 88 25.59 -31.97 12.29
C GLU A 88 27.05 -32.43 12.05
N ARG A 89 27.26 -33.24 11.01
CA ARG A 89 28.55 -33.76 10.54
C ARG A 89 29.35 -32.76 9.68
N ASP A 90 28.73 -31.67 9.23
CA ASP A 90 29.35 -30.59 8.44
C ASP A 90 29.71 -29.36 9.31
N LEU A 91 29.46 -29.41 10.62
CA LEU A 91 29.96 -28.42 11.58
C LEU A 91 31.42 -28.78 11.90
N ASP A 92 32.33 -28.42 11.01
CA ASP A 92 33.76 -28.55 11.26
C ASP A 92 34.15 -27.74 12.52
N ASP A 93 34.92 -28.38 13.40
CA ASP A 93 35.49 -27.90 14.69
C ASP A 93 36.45 -26.68 14.55
N ASP A 94 36.33 -25.85 13.52
CA ASP A 94 37.29 -24.80 13.18
C ASP A 94 37.14 -23.50 14.02
N PHE A 95 36.29 -23.47 15.05
CA PHE A 95 36.11 -22.31 15.95
C PHE A 95 36.57 -22.54 17.39
N LEU A 96 37.39 -23.56 17.65
CA LEU A 96 38.13 -23.69 18.91
C LEU A 96 39.63 -23.59 18.67
N ASP A 97 40.12 -22.43 18.21
CA ASP A 97 41.46 -21.98 18.57
C ASP A 97 41.53 -20.44 18.59
N GLU A 98 41.87 -19.95 19.79
CA GLU A 98 42.43 -18.64 20.22
C GLU A 98 41.53 -17.38 20.35
#